data_AF-A0A3L0W414-F1
#
_entry.id   AF-A0A3L0W414-F1
#
_cell.length_a   1.000
_cell.length_b   1.000
_cell.length_c   1.000
_cell.angle_alpha   90.00
_cell.angle_beta   90.00
_cell.angle_gamma   90.00
#
_symmetry.space_group_name_H-M   'P 1'
#
loop_
_entity.id
_entity.type
_entity.pdbx_description
1 polymer ?
#
loop_
_entity_poly.entity_id
_entity_poly.type
_entity_poly.pdbx_seq_one_letter_code
_entity_poly.pdbx_strand_id
1 'polypeptide(L)'
;MTYFAWASSTEQPTFTGPINPRTGKRSQAGSLSAFGWRRDRDRFIEQTKGAAVAVTAKQARKLKAGLDDRAFKELVVALTGGDL
;
A
#
# COMPACT_ATOMS: atom_id res chain seq x y z
N MET A 1 -10.14 -1.25 -12.28
CA MET A 1 -9.41 -0.11 -11.67
C MET A 1 -9.09 -0.51 -10.24
N THR A 2 -7.87 -0.30 -9.75
CA THR A 2 -7.49 -0.75 -8.40
C THR A 2 -7.73 0.34 -7.36
N TYR A 3 -8.37 -0.03 -6.25
CA TYR A 3 -8.65 0.84 -5.11
C TYR A 3 -7.73 0.47 -3.96
N PHE A 4 -7.23 1.47 -3.22
CA PHE A 4 -6.23 1.23 -2.18
C PHE A 4 -6.70 1.75 -0.82
N ALA A 5 -6.33 1.01 0.23
CA ALA A 5 -6.41 1.45 1.62
C ALA A 5 -5.04 1.31 2.28
N TRP A 6 -4.71 2.23 3.18
CA TRP A 6 -3.47 2.26 3.92
C TRP A 6 -3.74 2.27 5.42
N ALA A 7 -3.12 1.33 6.13
CA ALA A 7 -3.05 1.33 7.59
C ALA A 7 -1.61 1.65 8.00
N SER A 8 -1.40 2.81 8.63
CA SER A 8 -0.08 3.22 9.11
C SER A 8 0.35 2.39 10.31
N SER A 9 1.63 2.04 10.38
CA SER A 9 2.20 1.55 11.64
C SER A 9 2.19 2.66 12.69
N THR A 10 1.74 2.36 13.90
CA THR A 10 1.88 3.23 15.07
C THR A 10 3.21 3.01 15.80
N GLU A 11 3.96 1.98 15.41
CA GLU A 11 5.21 1.57 16.06
C GLU A 11 6.44 1.97 15.24
N GLN A 12 7.55 2.28 15.93
CA GLN A 12 8.84 2.51 15.30
C GLN A 12 9.49 1.18 14.88
N PRO A 13 10.19 1.13 13.73
CA PRO A 13 10.54 2.25 12.86
C PRO A 13 9.40 2.66 11.90
N THR A 14 9.33 3.95 11.57
CA THR A 14 8.34 4.51 10.62
C THR A 14 8.64 4.22 9.15
N PHE A 15 9.81 3.63 8.85
CA PHE A 15 10.24 3.20 7.52
C PHE A 15 10.72 1.75 7.55
N THR A 16 10.48 1.02 6.46
CA THR A 16 10.77 -0.42 6.32
C THR A 16 11.47 -0.72 5.00
N GLY A 17 12.21 -1.83 5.01
CA GLY A 17 12.92 -2.34 3.84
C GLY A 17 14.17 -1.52 3.46
N PRO A 18 14.87 -1.96 2.40
CA PRO A 18 16.05 -1.27 1.89
C PRO A 18 15.69 0.08 1.23
N ILE A 19 16.70 0.94 1.09
CA ILE A 19 16.59 2.19 0.33
C ILE A 19 16.48 1.85 -1.16
N ASN A 20 15.56 2.50 -1.85
CA ASN A 20 15.51 2.46 -3.31
C ASN A 20 16.78 3.14 -3.86
N PRO A 21 17.70 2.44 -4.55
CA PRO A 21 18.99 3.00 -4.95
C PRO A 21 18.85 4.14 -5.98
N ARG A 22 17.76 4.16 -6.76
CA ARG A 22 17.51 5.19 -7.78
C ARG A 22 16.95 6.48 -7.20
N THR A 23 16.18 6.42 -6.11
CA THR A 23 15.45 7.59 -5.59
C THR A 23 15.86 8.01 -4.18
N GLY A 24 16.66 7.19 -3.47
CA GLY A 24 17.07 7.44 -2.09
C GLY A 24 15.95 7.29 -1.06
N LYS A 25 14.75 6.85 -1.47
CA LYS A 25 13.57 6.76 -0.58
C LYS A 25 13.39 5.37 0.03
N ARG A 26 12.78 5.32 1.21
CA ARG A 26 12.32 4.08 1.87
C ARG A 26 10.80 3.97 1.84
N SER A 27 10.29 2.76 2.01
CA SER A 27 8.86 2.52 2.21
C SER A 27 8.47 2.90 3.63
N GLN A 28 7.30 3.50 3.82
CA GLN A 28 6.73 3.74 5.14
C GLN A 28 6.26 2.43 5.77
N ALA A 29 6.39 2.34 7.09
CA ALA A 29 5.89 1.25 7.90
C ALA A 29 4.35 1.28 7.93
N GLY A 30 3.76 0.12 7.67
CA GLY A 30 2.32 -0.03 7.54
C GLY A 30 1.91 -0.97 6.40
N SER A 31 0.62 -1.23 6.35
CA SER A 31 0.01 -2.22 5.47
C SER A 31 -0.77 -1.53 4.36
N LEU A 32 -0.44 -1.90 3.12
CA LEU A 32 -1.18 -1.50 1.93
C LEU A 32 -2.14 -2.63 1.58
N SER A 33 -3.41 -2.31 1.39
CA SER A 33 -4.43 -3.22 0.86
C SER A 33 -4.91 -2.73 -0.51
N ALA A 34 -5.17 -3.65 -1.43
CA ALA A 34 -5.62 -3.36 -2.78
C ALA A 34 -6.91 -4.13 -3.10
N PHE A 35 -7.82 -3.50 -3.83
CA PHE A 35 -9.15 -4.03 -4.11
C PHE A 35 -9.53 -3.82 -5.58
N GLY A 36 -10.22 -4.79 -6.17
CA GLY A 36 -10.79 -4.66 -7.51
C GLY A 36 -12.00 -3.72 -7.56
N TRP A 37 -12.72 -3.57 -6.45
CA TRP A 37 -13.93 -2.76 -6.34
C TRP A 37 -13.85 -1.72 -5.23
N ARG A 38 -14.44 -0.55 -5.49
CA ARG A 38 -14.51 0.55 -4.51
C ARG A 38 -15.26 0.14 -3.25
N ARG A 39 -16.38 -0.60 -3.42
CA ARG A 39 -17.25 -1.03 -2.32
C ARG A 39 -16.52 -1.93 -1.33
N ASP A 40 -15.65 -2.81 -1.81
CA ASP A 40 -14.88 -3.72 -0.95
C ASP A 40 -13.84 -2.95 -0.13
N ARG A 41 -13.16 -1.97 -0.75
CA ARG A 41 -12.26 -1.06 -0.02
C ARG A 41 -13.02 -0.30 1.07
N ASP A 42 -14.16 0.29 0.73
CA ASP A 42 -14.93 1.13 1.66
C ASP A 42 -15.45 0.28 2.83
N ARG A 43 -15.94 -0.94 2.56
CA ARG A 43 -16.31 -1.91 3.60
C ARG A 43 -15.13 -2.30 4.48
N PHE A 44 -13.95 -2.53 3.90
CA PHE A 44 -12.74 -2.82 4.67
C PHE A 44 -12.37 -1.66 5.61
N ILE A 45 -12.42 -0.42 5.12
CA ILE A 45 -12.15 0.78 5.94
C ILE A 45 -13.13 0.88 7.12
N GLU A 46 -14.42 0.68 6.87
CA GLU A 46 -15.44 0.63 7.94
C GLU A 46 -15.13 -0.45 8.98
N GLN A 47 -14.77 -1.65 8.54
CA GLN A 47 -14.39 -2.76 9.43
C GLN A 47 -13.16 -2.46 10.28
N THR A 48 -12.20 -1.71 9.73
CA THR A 48 -10.99 -1.29 10.48
C THR A 48 -11.26 -0.13 11.46
N LYS A 49 -12.51 0.38 11.55
CA LYS A 49 -12.90 1.47 12.46
C LYS A 49 -12.00 2.71 12.33
N GLY A 50 -11.57 3.02 11.11
CA GLY A 50 -10.70 4.16 10.81
C GLY A 50 -9.20 3.92 10.98
N ALA A 51 -8.76 2.70 11.35
CA ALA A 51 -7.35 2.36 11.38
C ALA A 51 -6.72 2.29 9.96
N ALA A 52 -7.54 2.05 8.93
CA ALA A 52 -7.14 2.18 7.53
C ALA A 52 -7.87 3.34 6.85
N VAL A 53 -7.17 4.04 5.94
CA VAL A 53 -7.71 5.17 5.18
C VAL A 53 -7.61 4.93 3.68
N ALA A 54 -8.57 5.44 2.91
CA ALA A 54 -8.53 5.37 1.45
C ALA A 54 -7.38 6.23 0.91
N VAL A 55 -6.58 5.67 0.02
CA VAL A 55 -5.48 6.38 -0.65
C VAL A 55 -5.56 6.23 -2.16
N THR A 56 -5.05 7.22 -2.87
CA THR A 56 -4.88 7.16 -4.33
C THR A 56 -3.72 6.23 -4.71
N ALA A 57 -3.69 5.76 -5.96
CA ALA A 57 -2.56 4.99 -6.48
C ALA A 57 -1.22 5.75 -6.34
N LYS A 58 -1.24 7.08 -6.57
CA LYS A 58 -0.06 7.95 -6.41
C LYS A 58 0.41 8.01 -4.95
N GLN A 59 -0.51 8.06 -3.99
CA GLN A 59 -0.18 8.01 -2.56
C GLN A 59 0.34 6.62 -2.15
N ALA A 60 -0.32 5.54 -2.56
CA ALA A 60 0.14 4.17 -2.32
C ALA A 60 1.58 3.96 -2.83
N ARG A 61 1.89 4.49 -4.02
CA ARG A 61 3.24 4.42 -4.60
C ARG A 61 4.28 5.18 -3.77
N LYS A 62 3.91 6.34 -3.21
CA LYS A 62 4.77 7.12 -2.32
C LYS A 62 4.97 6.43 -0.96
N LEU A 63 3.92 5.81 -0.42
CA LEU A 63 3.99 5.04 0.82
C LEU A 63 4.94 3.84 0.67
N LYS A 64 4.97 3.21 -0.51
CA LYS A 64 5.93 2.14 -0.84
C LYS A 64 7.08 2.66 -1.73
N ALA A 65 7.60 3.85 -1.46
CA ALA A 65 8.66 4.47 -2.27
C ALA A 65 10.00 3.72 -2.27
N GLY A 66 10.21 2.78 -1.34
CA GLY A 66 11.35 1.87 -1.37
C GLY A 66 11.30 0.89 -2.56
N LEU A 67 10.11 0.56 -3.05
CA LEU A 67 9.94 -0.31 -4.22
C LEU A 67 10.20 0.46 -5.51
N ASP A 68 10.70 -0.21 -6.55
CA ASP A 68 10.65 0.31 -7.91
C ASP A 68 9.25 0.12 -8.54
N ASP A 69 9.05 0.59 -9.77
CA ASP A 69 7.73 0.55 -10.41
C ASP A 69 7.24 -0.87 -10.69
N ARG A 70 8.16 -1.76 -11.07
CA ARG A 70 7.87 -3.16 -11.33
C ARG A 70 7.49 -3.89 -10.05
N ALA A 71 8.32 -3.76 -9.01
CA ALA A 71 8.07 -4.36 -7.70
C ALA A 71 6.76 -3.84 -7.06
N PHE A 72 6.43 -2.56 -7.27
CA PHE A 72 5.14 -2.04 -6.82
C PHE A 72 3.96 -2.67 -7.58
N LYS A 73 4.07 -2.84 -8.91
CA LYS A 73 3.03 -3.51 -9.71
C LYS A 73 2.84 -4.97 -9.30
N GLU A 74 3.93 -5.70 -9.10
CA GLU A 74 3.91 -7.09 -8.62
C GLU A 74 3.23 -7.19 -7.24
N LEU A 75 3.55 -6.28 -6.32
CA LEU A 75 2.86 -6.18 -5.03
C LEU A 75 1.35 -5.96 -5.21
N VAL A 76 0.94 -5.06 -6.10
CA VAL A 76 -0.48 -4.79 -6.35
C VAL A 76 -1.20 -6.04 -6.88
N VAL A 77 -0.59 -6.76 -7.82
CA VAL A 77 -1.14 -8.02 -8.36
C VAL A 77 -1.35 -9.05 -7.25
N ALA A 78 -0.33 -9.27 -6.42
CA ALA A 78 -0.40 -10.19 -5.28
C ALA A 78 -1.51 -9.80 -4.30
N LEU A 79 -1.65 -8.51 -3.99
CA LEU A 79 -2.68 -8.01 -3.06
C LEU A 79 -4.11 -8.11 -3.63
N THR A 80 -4.27 -8.04 -4.96
CA THR A 80 -5.58 -8.19 -5.60
C THR A 80 -5.97 -9.65 -5.87
N GLY A 81 -5.17 -10.61 -5.41
CA GLY A 81 -5.44 -12.04 -5.61
C GLY A 81 -5.16 -12.52 -7.03
N GLY A 82 -4.19 -11.91 -7.72
CA GLY A 82 -3.74 -12.41 -9.01
C GLY A 82 -3.04 -13.76 -8.83
N ASP A 83 -3.67 -14.83 -9.30
CA ASP A 83 -2.97 -16.07 -9.62
C ASP A 83 -1.80 -15.72 -10.56
N LEU A 84 -0.60 -16.18 -10.16
CA LEU A 84 0.62 -16.13 -10.98
C LEU A 84 0.51 -17.08 -12.17
#